data_AF-A0A0F9LHP3-F1
#
_entry.id   AF-A0A0F9LHP3-F1
#
_cell.length_a   1.000
_cell.length_b   1.000
_cell.length_c   1.000
_cell.angle_alpha   90.00
_cell.angle_beta   90.00
_cell.angle_gamma   90.00
#
_symmetry.space_group_name_H-M   'P 1'
#
loop_
_entity.id
_entity.type
_entity.pdbx_description
1 polymer ?
#
loop_
_entity_poly.entity_id
_entity_poly.type
_entity_poly.pdbx_seq_one_letter_code
_entity_poly.pdbx_strand_id
1 'polypeptide(L)'
;MPRFPKREADILALVQAMIGGYSAHPGDFPSSIIFALLVSRGGYITAKNDQIEALAAAQVATDEKDTALAALVEVMKAELKKSEVDVGDDSEKLEYIGWGPKAPPSPSDPPGQPRNLDAVVQGAGTVLLDWKAPARGSGGTVRTYVIERRDQPEGGGEFGSWAQAGIALESETTLMNQPRGPQLEYRVKAINTGGESVPSNTVAVVL
;
A
#
# COMPACT_ATOMS: atom_id res chain seq x y z
N MET A 1 -29.67 1.34 -25.87
CA MET A 1 -29.95 2.52 -25.02
C MET A 1 -28.66 3.31 -24.87
N PRO A 2 -28.68 4.64 -25.05
CA PRO A 2 -27.51 5.48 -24.76
C PRO A 2 -27.12 5.36 -23.28
N ARG A 3 -25.81 5.39 -22.99
CA ARG A 3 -25.24 5.34 -21.63
C ARG A 3 -24.39 6.58 -21.40
N PHE A 4 -24.45 7.13 -20.19
CA PHE A 4 -23.61 8.28 -19.83
C PHE A 4 -22.12 7.87 -19.82
N PRO A 5 -21.22 8.69 -20.41
CA PRO A 5 -19.80 8.39 -20.45
C PRO A 5 -19.17 8.37 -19.05
N LYS A 6 -18.16 7.51 -18.86
CA LYS A 6 -17.42 7.41 -17.59
C LYS A 6 -16.06 8.10 -17.61
N ARG A 7 -15.47 8.27 -18.81
CA ARG A 7 -14.16 8.92 -18.95
C ARG A 7 -14.36 10.42 -18.96
N GLU A 8 -13.51 11.13 -18.22
CA GLU A 8 -13.51 12.59 -18.12
C GLU A 8 -13.50 13.28 -19.49
N ALA A 9 -12.61 12.87 -20.39
CA ALA A 9 -12.52 13.44 -21.73
C ALA A 9 -13.82 13.30 -22.53
N ASP A 10 -14.51 12.16 -22.40
CA ASP A 10 -15.79 11.91 -23.08
C ASP A 10 -16.93 12.72 -22.47
N ILE A 11 -16.91 12.94 -21.15
CA ILE A 11 -17.88 13.80 -20.45
C ILE A 11 -17.71 15.26 -20.92
N LEU A 12 -16.48 15.74 -21.06
CA LEU A 12 -16.19 17.09 -21.55
C LEU A 12 -16.60 17.28 -23.01
N ALA A 13 -16.36 16.27 -23.85
CA ALA A 13 -16.83 16.27 -25.23
C ALA A 13 -18.36 16.28 -25.30
N LEU A 14 -19.02 15.48 -24.46
CA LEU A 14 -20.48 15.42 -24.41
C LEU A 14 -21.10 16.75 -23.95
N VAL A 15 -20.60 17.38 -22.87
CA VAL A 15 -21.17 18.67 -22.42
C VAL A 15 -20.96 19.78 -23.46
N GLN A 16 -19.84 19.77 -24.19
CA GLN A 16 -19.61 20.70 -25.29
C GLN A 16 -20.60 20.47 -26.44
N ALA A 17 -20.85 19.21 -26.81
CA ALA A 17 -21.85 18.85 -27.80
C ALA A 17 -23.28 19.21 -27.35
N MET A 18 -23.62 19.00 -26.07
CA MET A 18 -24.91 19.39 -25.50
C MET A 18 -25.13 20.89 -25.57
N ILE A 19 -24.15 21.70 -25.17
CA ILE A 19 -24.23 23.17 -25.25
C ILE A 19 -24.46 23.62 -26.70
N GLY A 20 -23.69 23.06 -27.65
CA GLY A 20 -23.82 23.40 -29.07
C GLY A 20 -25.19 22.99 -29.64
N GLY A 21 -25.61 21.76 -29.37
CA GLY A 21 -26.90 21.23 -29.84
C GLY A 21 -28.10 21.98 -29.29
N TYR A 22 -28.11 22.27 -27.99
CA TYR A 22 -29.19 23.06 -27.36
C TYR A 22 -29.25 24.48 -27.89
N SER A 23 -28.10 25.10 -28.18
CA SER A 23 -28.04 26.45 -28.75
C SER A 23 -28.55 26.49 -30.20
N ALA A 24 -28.27 25.44 -30.98
CA ALA A 24 -28.65 25.36 -32.39
C ALA A 24 -30.13 24.97 -32.60
N HIS A 25 -30.73 24.24 -31.65
CA HIS A 25 -32.09 23.69 -31.77
C HIS A 25 -32.98 24.03 -30.55
N PRO A 26 -33.22 25.32 -30.26
CA PRO A 26 -33.94 25.73 -29.05
C PRO A 26 -35.41 25.29 -29.03
N GLY A 27 -36.04 25.13 -30.20
CA GLY A 27 -37.44 24.66 -30.30
C GLY A 27 -37.63 23.19 -29.91
N ASP A 28 -36.62 22.36 -30.17
CA ASP A 28 -36.63 20.93 -29.82
C ASP A 28 -36.25 20.70 -28.34
N PHE A 29 -35.47 21.62 -27.76
CA PHE A 29 -34.98 21.55 -26.38
C PHE A 29 -35.31 22.81 -25.55
N PRO A 30 -36.59 23.17 -25.40
CA PRO A 30 -36.99 24.44 -24.79
C PRO A 30 -36.69 24.54 -23.28
N SER A 31 -36.51 23.39 -22.61
CA SER A 31 -36.19 23.33 -21.16
C SER A 31 -34.70 23.20 -20.87
N SER A 32 -33.83 23.37 -21.87
CA SER A 32 -32.38 23.24 -21.70
C SER A 32 -31.78 24.32 -20.79
N ILE A 33 -30.82 23.92 -19.94
CA ILE A 33 -30.14 24.80 -18.98
C ILE A 33 -28.73 25.20 -19.44
N ILE A 34 -28.63 25.76 -20.65
CA ILE A 34 -27.36 26.04 -21.34
C ILE A 34 -26.41 26.87 -20.46
N PHE A 35 -26.93 27.90 -19.78
CA PHE A 35 -26.12 28.76 -18.91
C PHE A 35 -25.48 27.97 -17.75
N ALA A 36 -26.23 27.08 -17.09
CA ALA A 36 -25.70 26.25 -16.01
C ALA A 36 -24.61 25.28 -16.51
N LEU A 37 -24.77 24.72 -17.72
CA LEU A 37 -23.77 23.86 -18.35
C LEU A 37 -22.48 24.65 -18.70
N LEU A 38 -22.62 25.88 -19.21
CA LEU A 38 -21.49 26.76 -19.50
C LEU A 38 -20.69 27.10 -18.23
N VAL A 39 -21.38 27.51 -17.16
CA VAL A 39 -20.77 27.84 -15.86
C VAL A 39 -20.06 26.61 -15.28
N SER A 40 -20.74 25.47 -15.24
CA SER A 40 -20.19 24.23 -14.67
C SER A 40 -18.97 23.73 -15.45
N ARG A 41 -19.04 23.75 -16.79
CA ARG A 41 -17.90 23.39 -17.67
C ARG A 41 -16.73 24.36 -17.49
N GLY A 42 -17.00 25.67 -17.42
CA GLY A 42 -15.98 26.69 -17.21
C GLY A 42 -15.25 26.52 -15.88
N GLY A 43 -16.00 26.38 -14.79
CA GLY A 43 -15.43 26.14 -13.46
C GLY A 43 -14.58 24.86 -13.40
N TYR A 44 -15.03 23.79 -14.06
CA TYR A 44 -14.25 22.57 -14.17
C TYR A 44 -12.93 22.77 -14.95
N ILE A 45 -12.95 23.48 -16.09
CA ILE A 45 -11.74 23.74 -16.88
C ILE A 45 -10.73 24.57 -16.09
N THR A 46 -11.19 25.59 -15.36
CA THR A 46 -10.33 26.39 -14.48
C THR A 46 -9.69 25.51 -13.41
N ALA A 47 -10.47 24.72 -12.67
CA ALA A 47 -9.94 23.83 -11.64
C ALA A 47 -8.93 22.81 -12.20
N LYS A 48 -9.15 22.30 -13.43
CA LYS A 48 -8.22 21.41 -14.10
C LYS A 48 -6.89 22.09 -14.45
N ASN A 49 -6.92 23.34 -14.91
CA ASN A 49 -5.71 24.10 -15.20
C ASN A 49 -4.95 24.41 -13.91
N ASP A 50 -5.65 24.84 -12.86
CA ASP A 50 -5.04 25.11 -11.54
C ASP A 50 -4.36 23.86 -10.97
N GLN A 51 -4.97 22.67 -11.15
CA GLN A 51 -4.35 21.40 -10.76
C GLN A 51 -3.04 21.13 -11.52
N ILE A 52 -3.00 21.38 -12.83
CA ILE A 52 -1.80 21.18 -13.65
C ILE A 52 -0.69 22.12 -13.19
N GLU A 53 -1.02 23.39 -12.96
CA GLU A 53 -0.06 24.38 -12.46
C GLU A 53 0.46 24.01 -11.07
N ALA A 54 -0.43 23.56 -10.15
CA ALA A 54 -0.03 23.10 -8.83
C ALA A 54 0.89 21.88 -8.87
N LEU A 55 0.63 20.92 -9.79
CA LEU A 55 1.49 19.77 -9.98
C LEU A 55 2.87 20.17 -10.52
N ALA A 56 2.91 21.10 -11.48
CA ALA A 56 4.18 21.62 -12.00
C ALA A 56 4.98 22.34 -10.90
N ALA A 57 4.31 23.18 -10.08
CA ALA A 57 4.95 23.86 -8.97
C ALA A 57 5.47 22.88 -7.89
N ALA A 58 4.72 21.83 -7.58
CA ALA A 58 5.13 20.79 -6.63
C ALA A 58 6.38 20.03 -7.12
N GLN A 59 6.46 19.76 -8.43
CA GLN A 59 7.65 19.14 -9.02
C GLN A 59 8.86 20.06 -8.89
N VAL A 60 8.73 21.34 -9.27
CA VAL A 60 9.81 22.33 -9.15
C VAL A 60 10.30 22.44 -7.69
N ALA A 61 9.38 22.52 -6.73
CA ALA A 61 9.75 22.57 -5.31
C ALA A 61 10.48 21.31 -4.83
N THR A 62 10.14 20.14 -5.39
CA THR A 62 10.84 18.88 -5.11
C THR A 62 12.26 18.92 -5.66
N ASP A 63 12.43 19.37 -6.90
CA ASP A 63 13.73 19.47 -7.57
C ASP A 63 14.64 20.50 -6.87
N GLU A 64 14.09 21.62 -6.43
CA GLU A 64 14.82 22.64 -5.65
C GLU A 64 15.28 22.08 -4.29
N LYS A 65 14.40 21.36 -3.57
CA LYS A 65 14.75 20.69 -2.31
C LYS A 65 15.86 19.66 -2.52
N ASP A 66 15.79 18.86 -3.58
CA ASP A 66 16.79 17.83 -3.89
C ASP A 66 18.14 18.47 -4.27
N THR A 67 18.12 19.56 -5.03
CA THR A 67 19.31 20.35 -5.34
C THR A 67 19.94 20.94 -4.08
N ALA A 68 19.13 21.50 -3.17
CA ALA A 68 19.61 22.03 -1.90
C ALA A 68 20.20 20.93 -1.00
N LEU A 69 19.59 19.74 -0.97
CA LEU A 69 20.12 18.58 -0.25
C LEU A 69 21.47 18.14 -0.83
N ALA A 70 21.60 18.08 -2.16
CA ALA A 70 22.86 17.74 -2.80
C ALA A 70 23.98 18.74 -2.43
N ALA A 71 23.67 20.04 -2.44
CA ALA A 71 24.62 21.07 -2.03
C ALA A 71 25.03 20.94 -0.55
N LEU A 72 24.06 20.67 0.35
CA LEU A 72 24.32 20.42 1.77
C LEU A 72 25.25 19.21 1.95
N VAL A 73 24.98 18.12 1.24
CA VAL A 73 25.80 16.89 1.31
C VAL A 73 27.24 17.16 0.92
N GLU A 74 27.49 17.95 -0.14
CA GLU A 74 28.86 18.28 -0.55
C GLU A 74 29.60 19.11 0.51
N VAL A 75 28.93 20.08 1.13
CA VAL A 75 29.51 20.83 2.26
C VAL A 75 29.80 19.92 3.45
N MET A 76 28.85 19.05 3.81
CA MET A 76 29.02 18.10 4.91
C MET A 76 30.19 17.16 4.67
N LYS A 77 30.33 16.59 3.47
CA LYS A 77 31.48 15.73 3.11
C LYS A 77 32.81 16.46 3.28
N ALA A 78 32.88 17.72 2.83
CA ALA A 78 34.10 18.52 2.97
C ALA A 78 34.46 18.76 4.45
N GLU A 79 33.48 19.08 5.30
CA GLU A 79 33.70 19.29 6.74
C GLU A 79 34.03 18.00 7.49
N LEU A 80 33.40 16.87 7.14
CA LEU A 80 33.75 15.57 7.70
C LEU A 80 35.19 15.18 7.34
N LYS A 81 35.62 15.44 6.11
CA LYS A 81 37.01 15.19 5.67
C LYS A 81 38.02 16.01 6.47
N LYS A 82 37.71 17.26 6.79
CA LYS A 82 38.55 18.10 7.67
C LYS A 82 38.56 17.58 9.10
N SER A 83 37.38 17.20 9.61
CA SER A 83 37.22 16.68 10.97
C SER A 83 38.05 15.41 11.19
N GLU A 84 38.06 14.49 10.22
CA GLU A 84 38.94 13.29 10.22
C GLU A 84 40.41 13.67 10.40
N VAL A 85 40.90 14.66 9.65
CA VAL A 85 42.29 15.13 9.70
C VAL A 85 42.59 15.82 11.04
N ASP A 86 41.69 16.68 11.52
CA ASP A 86 41.88 17.45 12.75
C ASP A 86 41.99 16.57 14.00
N VAL A 87 41.24 15.46 14.04
CA VAL A 87 41.27 14.52 15.15
C VAL A 87 42.22 13.34 14.93
N GLY A 88 42.90 13.28 13.78
CA GLY A 88 43.80 12.18 13.42
C GLY A 88 43.09 10.83 13.35
N ASP A 89 41.89 10.80 12.76
CA ASP A 89 41.02 9.61 12.64
C ASP A 89 40.59 8.97 13.98
N ASP A 90 40.64 9.73 15.08
CA ASP A 90 40.16 9.31 16.41
C ASP A 90 38.63 9.07 16.42
N SER A 91 38.24 7.79 16.44
CA SER A 91 36.85 7.35 16.39
C SER A 91 35.98 7.87 17.53
N GLU A 92 36.51 8.07 18.74
CA GLU A 92 35.71 8.55 19.88
C GLU A 92 35.32 10.01 19.66
N LYS A 93 36.24 10.81 19.11
CA LYS A 93 35.98 12.22 18.80
C LYS A 93 35.07 12.40 17.59
N LEU A 94 35.18 11.54 16.58
CA LEU A 94 34.26 11.55 15.43
C LEU A 94 32.83 11.16 15.83
N GLU A 95 32.66 10.32 16.85
CA GLU A 95 31.34 9.98 17.39
C GLU A 95 30.63 11.19 18.02
N TYR A 96 31.36 12.19 18.54
CA TYR A 96 30.76 13.42 19.08
C TYR A 96 29.95 14.20 18.04
N ILE A 97 30.27 14.05 16.76
CA ILE A 97 29.54 14.64 15.62
C ILE A 97 28.65 13.62 14.89
N GLY A 98 28.50 12.42 15.45
CA GLY A 98 27.75 11.33 14.84
C GLY A 98 28.41 10.70 13.61
N TRP A 99 29.72 10.93 13.42
CA TRP A 99 30.50 10.34 12.33
C TRP A 99 31.19 9.07 12.82
N GLY A 100 30.80 7.92 12.26
CA GLY A 100 31.30 6.64 12.72
C GLY A 100 30.51 5.47 12.12
N PRO A 101 30.84 4.22 12.48
CA PRO A 101 30.10 3.06 12.03
C PRO A 101 28.61 3.20 12.38
N LYS A 102 27.74 2.86 11.42
CA LYS A 102 26.30 2.85 11.65
C LYS A 102 26.00 1.97 12.86
N ALA A 103 25.26 2.50 13.83
CA ALA A 103 24.84 1.74 15.00
C ALA A 103 24.24 0.39 14.54
N PRO A 104 24.63 -0.74 15.16
CA PRO A 104 24.06 -2.03 14.80
C PRO A 104 22.54 -1.95 14.95
N PRO A 105 21.78 -2.63 14.06
CA PRO A 105 20.34 -2.69 14.20
C PRO A 105 20.03 -3.19 15.60
N SER A 106 19.23 -2.43 16.36
CA SER A 106 18.74 -2.91 17.64
C SER A 106 18.00 -4.23 17.39
N PRO A 107 18.29 -5.30 18.14
CA PRO A 107 17.52 -6.54 17.99
C PRO A 107 16.06 -6.21 18.25
N SER A 108 15.21 -6.45 17.24
CA SER A 108 13.77 -6.40 17.44
C SER A 108 13.37 -7.69 18.11
N ASP A 109 12.50 -7.63 19.11
CA ASP A 109 11.83 -8.85 19.57
C ASP A 109 10.95 -9.40 18.42
N PRO A 110 10.81 -10.74 18.29
CA PRO A 110 9.82 -11.33 17.41
C PRO A 110 8.43 -10.74 17.68
N PRO A 111 7.53 -10.66 16.68
CA PRO A 111 6.18 -10.20 16.93
C PRO A 111 5.42 -11.16 17.84
N GLY A 112 4.38 -10.67 18.50
CA GLY A 112 3.44 -11.53 19.22
C GLY A 112 2.57 -12.39 18.30
N GLN A 113 1.76 -13.26 18.90
CA GLN A 113 0.86 -14.16 18.18
C GLN A 113 -0.30 -13.40 17.49
N PRO A 114 -0.57 -13.63 16.18
CA PRO A 114 -1.80 -13.17 15.53
C PRO A 114 -3.03 -13.84 16.16
N ARG A 115 -4.13 -13.09 16.26
CA ARG A 115 -5.31 -13.50 17.04
C ARG A 115 -6.54 -13.62 16.15
N ASN A 116 -7.50 -14.43 16.55
CA ASN A 116 -8.82 -14.54 15.93
C ASN A 116 -8.75 -14.74 14.40
N LEU A 117 -7.93 -15.68 13.94
CA LEU A 117 -7.95 -16.09 12.54
C LEU A 117 -9.31 -16.69 12.22
N ASP A 118 -9.92 -16.25 11.13
CA ASP A 118 -11.20 -16.73 10.61
C ASP A 118 -11.19 -16.82 9.07
N ALA A 119 -12.00 -17.72 8.52
CA ALA A 119 -12.21 -17.90 7.08
C ALA A 119 -13.55 -17.29 6.65
N VAL A 120 -13.52 -16.00 6.32
CA VAL A 120 -14.68 -15.14 6.11
C VAL A 120 -15.42 -15.46 4.81
N VAL A 121 -14.70 -15.88 3.76
CA VAL A 121 -15.30 -16.31 2.49
C VAL A 121 -14.65 -17.61 2.05
N GLN A 122 -15.49 -18.57 1.67
CA GLN A 122 -15.10 -19.87 1.13
C GLN A 122 -15.82 -20.04 -0.21
N GLY A 123 -15.06 -20.12 -1.29
CA GLY A 123 -15.57 -20.27 -2.65
C GLY A 123 -14.77 -21.34 -3.39
N ALA A 124 -15.20 -21.68 -4.59
CA ALA A 124 -14.62 -22.78 -5.37
C ALA A 124 -13.12 -22.54 -5.65
N GLY A 125 -12.23 -23.05 -4.79
CA GLY A 125 -10.78 -22.81 -4.82
C GLY A 125 -10.32 -21.44 -4.31
N THR A 126 -11.16 -20.69 -3.59
CA THR A 126 -10.83 -19.37 -3.03
C THR A 126 -11.16 -19.31 -1.54
N VAL A 127 -10.24 -18.78 -0.73
CA VAL A 127 -10.43 -18.56 0.71
C VAL A 127 -10.02 -17.12 1.07
N LEU A 128 -10.92 -16.36 1.68
CA LEU A 128 -10.58 -15.09 2.33
C LEU A 128 -10.36 -15.35 3.81
N LEU A 129 -9.16 -15.04 4.29
CA LEU A 129 -8.79 -15.12 5.70
C LEU A 129 -8.72 -13.71 6.29
N ASP A 130 -9.33 -13.50 7.47
CA ASP A 130 -9.17 -12.30 8.30
C ASP A 130 -8.58 -12.71 9.66
N TRP A 131 -7.75 -11.86 10.23
CA TRP A 131 -7.26 -12.03 11.60
C TRP A 131 -7.05 -10.67 12.27
N LYS A 132 -6.68 -10.70 13.54
CA LYS A 132 -6.25 -9.53 14.31
C LYS A 132 -4.76 -9.57 14.53
N ALA A 133 -4.14 -8.40 14.40
CA ALA A 133 -2.75 -8.20 14.75
C ALA A 133 -2.47 -8.62 16.22
N PRO A 134 -1.19 -8.90 16.53
CA PRO A 134 -0.76 -9.18 17.89
C PRO A 134 -1.20 -8.11 18.88
N ALA A 135 -1.33 -8.48 20.16
CA ALA A 135 -1.68 -7.52 21.19
C ALA A 135 -0.60 -6.43 21.29
N ARG A 136 -1.01 -5.19 21.59
CA ARG A 136 -0.06 -4.09 21.75
C ARG A 136 0.92 -4.43 22.89
N GLY A 137 2.22 -4.33 22.59
CA GLY A 137 3.29 -4.62 23.55
C GLY A 137 3.65 -6.10 23.72
N SER A 138 3.08 -7.03 22.94
CA SER A 138 3.42 -8.46 23.07
C SER A 138 4.63 -8.90 22.21
N GLY A 139 5.41 -7.97 21.68
CA GLY A 139 6.59 -8.21 20.85
C GLY A 139 6.91 -7.03 19.93
N GLY A 140 7.81 -7.25 18.97
CA GLY A 140 8.17 -6.22 17.98
C GLY A 140 7.07 -5.95 16.94
N THR A 141 7.17 -4.81 16.25
CA THR A 141 6.23 -4.42 15.20
C THR A 141 6.21 -5.45 14.06
N VAL A 142 5.01 -5.86 13.63
CA VAL A 142 4.84 -6.77 12.51
C VAL A 142 5.27 -6.08 11.21
N ARG A 143 6.08 -6.76 10.39
CA ARG A 143 6.39 -6.32 9.01
C ARG A 143 5.55 -7.04 7.97
N THR A 144 5.31 -8.33 8.18
CA THR A 144 4.51 -9.15 7.27
C THR A 144 3.91 -10.34 8.01
N TYR A 145 2.91 -10.98 7.41
CA TYR A 145 2.31 -12.22 7.87
C TYR A 145 2.60 -13.33 6.86
N VAL A 146 2.95 -14.51 7.36
CA VAL A 146 3.05 -15.74 6.56
C VAL A 146 1.85 -16.62 6.90
N ILE A 147 1.15 -17.03 5.84
CA ILE A 147 0.02 -17.94 5.94
C ILE A 147 0.53 -19.32 5.58
N GLU A 148 0.38 -20.25 6.51
CA GLU A 148 0.71 -21.65 6.33
C GLU A 148 -0.58 -22.46 6.15
N ARG A 149 -0.51 -23.51 5.33
CA ARG A 149 -1.59 -24.47 5.08
C ARG A 149 -1.08 -25.89 5.26
N ARG A 150 -1.93 -26.78 5.72
CA ARG A 150 -1.77 -28.23 5.56
C ARG A 150 -3.06 -28.84 5.03
N ASP A 151 -2.92 -29.92 4.28
CA ASP A 151 -4.03 -30.65 3.66
C ASP A 151 -4.19 -32.04 4.27
N GLN A 152 -5.44 -32.48 4.36
CA GLN A 152 -5.79 -33.85 4.70
C GLN A 152 -5.87 -34.69 3.41
N PRO A 153 -5.33 -35.93 3.39
CA PRO A 153 -5.43 -36.81 2.24
C PRO A 153 -6.89 -37.09 1.82
N GLU A 154 -7.09 -37.27 0.51
CA GLU A 154 -8.39 -37.67 -0.05
C GLU A 154 -8.77 -39.08 0.45
N GLY A 155 -9.93 -39.20 1.09
CA GLY A 155 -10.36 -40.43 1.77
C GLY A 155 -10.16 -40.45 3.29
N GLY A 156 -9.61 -39.38 3.87
CA GLY A 156 -9.38 -39.24 5.31
C GLY A 156 -7.99 -39.76 5.74
N GLY A 157 -7.47 -39.22 6.85
CA GLY A 157 -6.13 -39.54 7.36
C GLY A 157 -5.53 -38.42 8.22
N GLU A 158 -4.27 -38.55 8.61
CA GLU A 158 -3.54 -37.47 9.28
C GLU A 158 -3.23 -36.33 8.31
N PHE A 159 -3.25 -35.09 8.81
CA PHE A 159 -2.83 -33.93 8.02
C PHE A 159 -1.35 -33.99 7.68
N GLY A 160 -1.01 -33.49 6.49
CA GLY A 160 0.38 -33.28 6.08
C GLY A 160 1.12 -32.22 6.91
N SER A 161 2.35 -31.93 6.50
CA SER A 161 3.15 -30.85 7.08
C SER A 161 2.59 -29.47 6.71
N TRP A 162 2.84 -28.49 7.57
CA TRP A 162 2.55 -27.09 7.26
C TRP A 162 3.48 -26.59 6.15
N ALA A 163 2.90 -26.02 5.11
CA ALA A 163 3.61 -25.38 4.00
C ALA A 163 3.10 -23.95 3.80
N GLN A 164 3.96 -23.05 3.31
CA GLN A 164 3.55 -21.68 3.04
C GLN A 164 2.52 -21.64 1.90
N ALA A 165 1.37 -21.02 2.16
CA ALA A 165 0.29 -20.81 1.20
C ALA A 165 0.20 -19.35 0.71
N GLY A 166 0.71 -18.39 1.48
CA GLY A 166 0.69 -16.98 1.09
C GLY A 166 1.43 -16.07 2.05
N ILE A 167 1.51 -14.79 1.68
CA ILE A 167 2.08 -13.70 2.46
C ILE A 167 1.10 -12.52 2.44
N ALA A 168 1.00 -11.77 3.54
CA ALA A 168 0.20 -10.56 3.63
C ALA A 168 0.96 -9.43 4.35
N LEU A 169 0.68 -8.18 3.98
CA LEU A 169 1.15 -7.00 4.71
C LEU A 169 0.12 -6.53 5.74
N GLU A 170 -1.15 -6.77 5.46
CA GLU A 170 -2.28 -6.44 6.32
C GLU A 170 -2.83 -7.69 7.02
N SER A 171 -3.80 -7.52 7.92
CA SER A 171 -4.36 -8.62 8.72
C SER A 171 -5.48 -9.39 7.98
N GLU A 172 -5.41 -9.42 6.66
CA GLU A 172 -6.34 -10.13 5.78
C GLU A 172 -5.60 -10.62 4.52
N THR A 173 -6.08 -11.71 3.93
CA THR A 173 -5.59 -12.14 2.61
C THR A 173 -6.60 -13.02 1.87
N THR A 174 -6.61 -12.91 0.54
CA THR A 174 -7.35 -13.82 -0.34
C THR A 174 -6.39 -14.83 -0.96
N LEU A 175 -6.58 -16.10 -0.65
CA LEU A 175 -5.86 -17.21 -1.26
C LEU A 175 -6.69 -17.78 -2.41
N MET A 176 -6.11 -17.78 -3.61
CA MET A 176 -6.72 -18.38 -4.81
C MET A 176 -6.08 -19.74 -5.12
N ASN A 177 -6.69 -20.49 -6.04
CA ASN A 177 -6.21 -21.81 -6.50
C ASN A 177 -5.99 -22.83 -5.37
N GLN A 178 -6.84 -22.80 -4.35
CA GLN A 178 -6.79 -23.75 -3.25
C GLN A 178 -7.36 -25.11 -3.67
N PRO A 179 -6.80 -26.24 -3.19
CA PRO A 179 -7.32 -27.57 -3.47
C PRO A 179 -8.80 -27.69 -3.07
N ARG A 180 -9.57 -28.40 -3.89
CA ARG A 180 -11.00 -28.67 -3.67
C ARG A 180 -11.20 -30.13 -3.31
N GLY A 181 -12.12 -30.40 -2.38
CA GLY A 181 -12.33 -31.75 -1.86
C GLY A 181 -11.69 -32.03 -0.50
N PRO A 182 -10.35 -31.98 -0.32
CA PRO A 182 -9.75 -32.31 0.97
C PRO A 182 -10.00 -31.21 2.01
N GLN A 183 -9.99 -31.59 3.28
CA GLN A 183 -10.00 -30.62 4.36
C GLN A 183 -8.65 -29.89 4.40
N LEU A 184 -8.71 -28.57 4.36
CA LEU A 184 -7.57 -27.68 4.47
C LEU A 184 -7.57 -27.04 5.85
N GLU A 185 -6.40 -26.92 6.44
CA GLU A 185 -6.20 -26.12 7.65
C GLU A 185 -5.23 -24.98 7.39
N TYR A 186 -5.56 -23.80 7.90
CA TYR A 186 -4.75 -22.59 7.77
C TYR A 186 -4.35 -22.05 9.15
N ARG A 187 -3.13 -21.51 9.24
CA ARG A 187 -2.66 -20.72 10.37
C ARG A 187 -1.80 -19.57 9.89
N VAL A 188 -1.65 -18.53 10.72
CA VAL A 188 -0.89 -17.32 10.38
C VAL A 188 0.20 -17.08 11.40
N LYS A 189 1.39 -16.70 10.92
CA LYS A 189 2.50 -16.18 11.75
C LYS A 189 2.79 -14.74 11.37
N ALA A 190 3.13 -13.91 12.36
CA ALA A 190 3.66 -12.57 12.14
C ALA A 190 5.20 -12.61 12.09
N ILE A 191 5.81 -11.82 11.22
CA ILE A 191 7.26 -11.81 11.00
C ILE A 191 7.80 -10.39 11.04
N ASN A 192 8.96 -10.23 11.67
CA ASN A 192 9.82 -9.05 11.56
C ASN A 192 11.30 -9.46 11.53
N THR A 193 12.23 -8.51 11.65
CA THR A 193 13.68 -8.77 11.66
C THR A 193 14.16 -9.52 12.91
N GLY A 194 13.33 -9.58 13.96
CA GLY A 194 13.55 -10.34 15.19
C GLY A 194 13.20 -11.82 15.08
N GLY A 195 12.38 -12.21 14.11
CA GLY A 195 11.97 -13.59 13.87
C GLY A 195 10.47 -13.74 13.62
N GLU A 196 10.00 -14.98 13.76
CA GLU A 196 8.60 -15.37 13.60
C GLU A 196 7.88 -15.44 14.95
N SER A 197 6.60 -15.08 14.95
CA SER A 197 5.72 -15.31 16.10
C SER A 197 5.35 -16.78 16.23
N VAL A 198 4.78 -17.13 17.39
CA VAL A 198 3.96 -18.35 17.51
C VAL A 198 2.78 -18.24 16.50
N PRO A 199 2.38 -19.34 15.84
CA PRO A 199 1.24 -19.32 14.93
C PRO A 199 -0.08 -18.98 15.65
N SER A 200 -1.05 -18.42 14.91
CA SER A 200 -2.42 -18.20 15.36
C SER A 200 -3.16 -19.51 15.71
N ASN A 201 -4.44 -19.38 16.09
CA ASN A 201 -5.37 -20.50 15.99
C ASN A 201 -5.43 -21.04 14.55
N THR A 202 -5.82 -22.31 14.43
CA THR A 202 -6.05 -22.94 13.13
C THR A 202 -7.51 -22.74 12.70
N VAL A 203 -7.72 -22.54 11.41
CA VAL A 203 -9.05 -22.56 10.79
C VAL A 203 -9.11 -23.67 9.75
N ALA A 204 -10.16 -24.49 9.80
CA ALA A 204 -10.39 -25.55 8.84
C ALA A 204 -11.43 -25.13 7.79
N VAL A 205 -11.18 -25.50 6.54
CA VAL A 205 -11.97 -25.12 5.36
C VAL A 205 -12.11 -26.35 4.45
N VAL A 206 -13.28 -26.49 3.81
CA VAL A 206 -13.52 -27.48 2.74
C VAL A 206 -14.14 -26.73 1.56
N LEU A 207 -13.54 -26.84 0.38
CA LEU A 207 -13.89 -26.07 -0.84
C LEU A 207 -14.50 -26.90 -1.96
#